data_AF-A0A3C0MVM8-F1
#
_entry.id   AF-A0A3C0MVM8-F1
#
_cell.length_a   1.000
_cell.length_b   1.000
_cell.length_c   1.000
_cell.angle_alpha   90.00
_cell.angle_beta   90.00
_cell.angle_gamma   90.00
#
_symmetry.space_group_name_H-M   'P 1'
#
loop_
_entity.id
_entity.type
_entity.pdbx_description
1 polymer ?
#
loop_
_entity_poly.entity_id
_entity_poly.type
_entity_poly.pdbx_seq_one_letter_code
_entity_poly.pdbx_strand_id
1 'polypeptide(L)'
;MAIDKDYLNLLTSVVESSIVNLSFRLHGEVLPSKIGSIIASRSKDVIRPPLTNRAGSVKAEGIRGLKPRRKSYGCLRNLRHNVLLPNGDVVLCCMDFGMKHVLGNLLVSDYLSLFSGVEFLKVKGNLKQDYGDILCNRCDGFSYNSILSFRTLFYFLVRLGDVRSLRYLRREAVRYLSFFRK
;
A
#
# COMPACT_ATOMS: atom_id res chain seq x y z
N MET A 1 6.78 -23.91 3.58
CA MET A 1 5.49 -24.50 4.00
C MET A 1 5.14 -25.56 2.99
N ALA A 2 4.98 -26.82 3.41
CA ALA A 2 4.61 -27.89 2.50
C ALA A 2 3.10 -27.81 2.20
N ILE A 3 2.68 -28.21 0.99
CA ILE A 3 1.26 -28.41 0.66
C ILE A 3 0.89 -29.82 1.16
N ASP A 4 0.59 -29.92 2.45
CA ASP A 4 0.21 -31.16 3.12
C ASP A 4 -1.31 -31.37 3.12
N LYS A 5 -1.75 -32.51 3.68
CA LYS A 5 -3.17 -32.89 3.73
C LYS A 5 -3.98 -31.92 4.59
N ASP A 6 -3.41 -31.43 5.69
CA ASP A 6 -4.09 -30.54 6.62
C ASP A 6 -4.34 -29.17 5.98
N TYR A 7 -3.35 -28.63 5.26
CA TYR A 7 -3.50 -27.43 4.45
C TYR A 7 -4.60 -27.58 3.39
N LEU A 8 -4.62 -28.72 2.67
CA LEU A 8 -5.63 -28.96 1.63
C LEU A 8 -7.04 -29.08 2.23
N ASN A 9 -7.20 -29.77 3.36
CA ASN A 9 -8.47 -29.87 4.06
C ASN A 9 -8.97 -28.51 4.55
N LEU A 10 -8.08 -27.70 5.14
CA LEU A 10 -8.41 -26.34 5.57
C LEU A 10 -8.83 -25.48 4.39
N LEU A 11 -8.08 -25.51 3.29
CA LEU A 11 -8.41 -24.76 2.09
C LEU A 11 -9.79 -25.15 1.52
N THR A 12 -10.10 -26.44 1.45
CA THR A 12 -11.42 -26.92 1.03
C THR A 12 -12.53 -26.36 1.92
N SER A 13 -12.37 -26.43 3.25
CA SER A 13 -13.37 -25.89 4.18
C SER A 13 -13.59 -24.38 4.01
N VAL A 14 -12.54 -23.62 3.69
CA VAL A 14 -12.63 -22.18 3.42
C VAL A 14 -13.37 -21.90 2.12
N VAL A 15 -13.10 -22.68 1.07
CA VAL A 15 -13.76 -22.55 -0.24
C VAL A 15 -15.27 -22.84 -0.14
N GLU A 16 -15.64 -23.87 0.61
CA GLU A 16 -17.01 -24.33 0.82
C GLU A 16 -17.80 -23.50 1.85
N SER A 17 -17.11 -22.63 2.59
CA SER A 17 -17.75 -21.77 3.59
C SER A 17 -18.68 -20.71 2.98
N SER A 18 -19.57 -20.17 3.81
CA SER A 18 -20.47 -19.07 3.46
C SER A 18 -19.81 -17.68 3.44
N ILE A 19 -18.48 -17.60 3.26
CA ILE A 19 -17.75 -16.32 3.20
C ILE A 19 -18.08 -15.60 1.88
N VAL A 20 -18.80 -14.48 1.98
CA VAL A 20 -19.37 -13.74 0.85
C VAL A 20 -18.36 -12.93 0.03
N ASN A 21 -17.13 -12.72 0.52
CA ASN A 21 -16.08 -11.92 -0.15
C ASN A 21 -14.71 -12.62 -0.12
N LEU A 22 -14.71 -13.92 -0.41
CA LEU A 22 -13.48 -14.70 -0.46
C LEU A 22 -12.72 -14.41 -1.77
N SER A 23 -11.43 -14.07 -1.66
CA SER A 23 -10.53 -13.92 -2.81
C SER A 23 -9.17 -14.55 -2.52
N PHE A 24 -8.55 -15.09 -3.56
CA PHE A 24 -7.27 -15.79 -3.44
C PHE A 24 -6.19 -14.98 -4.12
N ARG A 25 -5.13 -14.66 -3.39
CA ARG A 25 -3.98 -13.96 -3.96
C ARG A 25 -2.90 -14.95 -4.34
N LEU A 26 -2.64 -15.09 -5.64
CA LEU A 26 -1.54 -15.89 -6.16
C LEU A 26 -0.36 -14.99 -6.49
N HIS A 27 0.79 -15.28 -5.89
CA HIS A 27 2.06 -14.66 -6.20
C HIS A 27 2.94 -15.68 -6.91
N GLY A 28 3.11 -15.53 -8.23
CA GLY A 28 3.82 -16.48 -9.09
C GLY A 28 2.99 -16.86 -10.32
N GLU A 29 3.63 -17.51 -11.28
CA GLU A 29 3.00 -17.85 -12.56
C GLU A 29 2.18 -19.14 -12.48
N VAL A 30 2.66 -20.12 -11.72
CA VAL A 30 2.09 -21.46 -11.67
C VAL A 30 1.25 -21.65 -10.42
N LEU A 31 -0.04 -21.95 -10.60
CA LEU A 31 -0.90 -22.46 -9.55
C LEU A 31 -0.72 -23.98 -9.46
N PRO A 32 -0.33 -24.54 -8.30
CA PRO A 32 -0.21 -25.99 -8.14
C PRO A 32 -1.53 -26.71 -8.45
N SER A 33 -1.48 -27.79 -9.23
CA SER A 33 -2.67 -28.52 -9.71
C SER A 33 -3.61 -28.93 -8.58
N LYS A 34 -3.07 -29.41 -7.45
CA LYS A 34 -3.83 -29.78 -6.24
C LYS A 34 -4.63 -28.61 -5.64
N ILE A 35 -4.09 -27.39 -5.70
CA ILE A 35 -4.79 -26.18 -5.24
C ILE A 35 -5.80 -25.75 -6.30
N GLY A 36 -5.41 -25.82 -7.59
CA GLY A 36 -6.27 -25.50 -8.72
C GLY A 36 -7.57 -26.29 -8.75
N SER A 37 -7.53 -27.59 -8.43
CA SER A 37 -8.74 -28.41 -8.34
C SER A 37 -9.69 -27.96 -7.23
N ILE A 38 -9.17 -27.54 -6.07
CA ILE A 38 -9.98 -27.12 -4.92
C ILE A 38 -10.65 -25.77 -5.22
N ILE A 39 -9.91 -24.83 -5.82
CA ILE A 39 -10.42 -23.47 -6.07
C ILE A 39 -11.08 -23.30 -7.45
N ALA A 40 -11.27 -24.39 -8.21
CA ALA A 40 -11.78 -24.35 -9.59
C ALA A 40 -13.13 -23.63 -9.70
N SER A 41 -14.05 -23.93 -8.76
CA SER A 41 -15.38 -23.30 -8.65
C SER A 41 -15.30 -21.80 -8.35
N ARG A 42 -14.16 -21.32 -7.82
CA ARG A 42 -13.88 -19.92 -7.45
C ARG A 42 -12.71 -19.33 -8.24
N SER A 43 -12.44 -19.86 -9.43
CA SER A 43 -11.31 -19.43 -10.27
C SER A 43 -11.31 -17.93 -10.62
N LYS A 44 -12.51 -17.33 -10.75
CA LYS A 44 -12.70 -15.89 -10.96
C LYS A 44 -12.27 -15.02 -9.76
N ASP A 45 -12.22 -15.61 -8.58
CA ASP A 45 -11.85 -14.92 -7.33
C ASP A 45 -10.32 -14.93 -7.11
N VAL A 46 -9.55 -15.52 -8.04
CA VAL A 46 -8.09 -15.57 -8.01
C VAL A 46 -7.48 -14.31 -8.62
N ILE A 47 -6.83 -13.52 -7.76
CA ILE A 47 -6.13 -12.28 -8.13
C ILE A 47 -4.64 -12.57 -8.23
N ARG A 48 -4.01 -12.10 -9.31
CA ARG A 48 -2.56 -12.24 -9.58
C ARG A 48 -1.86 -10.88 -9.58
N PRO A 49 -1.66 -10.26 -8.40
CA PRO A 49 -0.94 -9.00 -8.34
C PRO A 49 0.55 -9.23 -8.62
N PRO A 50 1.25 -8.26 -9.25
CA PRO A 50 2.68 -8.36 -9.47
C PRO A 50 3.42 -8.50 -8.14
N LEU A 51 4.53 -9.24 -8.16
CA LEU A 51 5.49 -9.24 -7.07
C LEU A 51 6.08 -7.84 -6.91
N THR A 52 6.17 -7.38 -5.66
CA THR A 52 6.81 -6.11 -5.33
C THR A 52 8.13 -6.38 -4.64
N ASN A 53 9.11 -5.49 -4.82
CA ASN A 53 10.40 -5.57 -4.14
C ASN A 53 10.30 -5.32 -2.62
N ARG A 54 9.11 -5.04 -2.09
CA ARG A 54 8.86 -4.65 -0.68
C ARG A 54 9.90 -3.64 -0.19
N ALA A 55 10.04 -2.57 -0.97
CA ALA A 55 10.99 -1.48 -0.73
C ALA A 55 12.46 -1.94 -0.60
N GLY A 56 12.81 -2.98 -1.36
CA GLY A 56 14.14 -3.59 -1.40
C GLY A 56 14.32 -4.79 -0.47
N SER A 57 13.30 -5.18 0.30
CA SER A 57 13.39 -6.33 1.23
C SER A 57 13.28 -7.68 0.50
N VAL A 58 12.58 -7.75 -0.63
CA VAL A 58 12.41 -8.99 -1.41
C VAL A 58 13.26 -8.93 -2.67
N LYS A 59 14.17 -9.90 -2.80
CA LYS A 59 15.03 -10.10 -3.98
C LYS A 59 14.62 -11.41 -4.66
N ALA A 60 13.92 -11.32 -5.78
CA ALA A 60 13.53 -12.48 -6.57
C ALA A 60 13.59 -12.12 -8.06
N GLU A 61 13.74 -13.13 -8.90
CA GLU A 61 13.69 -12.98 -10.35
C GLU A 61 12.34 -12.40 -10.78
N GLY A 62 12.35 -11.51 -11.79
CA GLY A 62 11.14 -10.83 -12.29
C GLY A 62 10.64 -9.65 -11.43
N ILE A 63 11.25 -9.38 -10.27
CA ILE A 63 10.95 -8.19 -9.48
C ILE A 63 11.64 -6.97 -10.10
N ARG A 64 10.85 -5.93 -10.42
CA ARG A 64 11.41 -4.66 -10.92
C ARG A 64 12.33 -4.03 -9.87
N GLY A 65 13.51 -3.63 -10.33
CA GLY A 65 14.47 -2.87 -9.54
C GLY A 65 13.89 -1.55 -9.03
N LEU A 66 14.58 -0.98 -8.05
CA LEU A 66 14.19 0.29 -7.43
C LEU A 66 14.13 1.39 -8.49
N LYS A 67 13.00 2.09 -8.59
CA LYS A 67 12.90 3.26 -9.46
C LYS A 67 13.62 4.44 -8.80
N PRO A 68 14.51 5.15 -9.51
CA PRO A 68 15.06 6.41 -9.02
C PRO A 68 13.93 7.42 -8.80
N ARG A 69 14.02 8.19 -7.71
CA ARG A 69 12.98 9.13 -7.31
C ARG A 69 13.40 10.56 -7.46
N ARG A 70 12.42 11.42 -7.72
CA ARG A 70 12.60 12.88 -7.63
C ARG A 70 12.62 13.33 -6.17
N LYS A 71 13.20 14.52 -5.94
CA LYS A 71 13.53 15.08 -4.62
C LYS A 71 12.35 15.40 -3.67
N SER A 72 11.11 15.04 -4.03
CA SER A 72 9.94 15.19 -3.15
C SER A 72 8.80 14.29 -3.62
N TYR A 73 8.30 13.44 -2.74
CA TYR A 73 7.18 12.55 -3.03
C TYR A 73 6.40 12.22 -1.75
N GLY A 74 5.13 11.85 -1.90
CA GLY A 74 4.29 11.37 -0.82
C GLY A 74 4.16 9.85 -0.80
N CYS A 75 3.57 9.33 0.27
CA CYS A 75 3.06 7.96 0.33
C CYS A 75 1.63 7.93 -0.24
N LEU A 76 1.32 7.00 -1.16
CA LEU A 76 -0.05 6.81 -1.67
C LEU A 76 -1.07 6.51 -0.56
N ARG A 77 -0.60 5.97 0.56
CA ARG A 77 -1.42 5.60 1.73
C ARG A 77 -1.31 6.59 2.90
N ASN A 78 -0.70 7.76 2.66
CA ASN A 78 -0.53 8.83 3.66
C ASN A 78 0.08 8.36 5.00
N LEU A 79 0.95 7.35 4.97
CA LEU A 79 1.61 6.77 6.15
C LEU A 79 0.68 6.23 7.26
N ARG A 80 -0.58 5.91 6.93
CA ARG A 80 -1.61 5.46 7.90
C ARG A 80 -2.13 4.05 7.66
N HIS A 81 -1.48 3.29 6.78
CA HIS A 81 -1.75 1.86 6.58
C HIS A 81 -0.76 1.03 7.41
N ASN A 82 -0.75 1.26 8.72
CA ASN A 82 0.17 0.62 9.65
C ASN A 82 -0.18 -0.88 9.81
N VAL A 83 0.78 -1.69 10.23
CA VAL A 83 0.57 -3.12 10.50
C VAL A 83 0.91 -3.39 11.96
N LEU A 84 -0.07 -3.92 12.71
CA LEU A 84 0.11 -4.38 14.08
C LEU A 84 0.64 -5.82 14.05
N LEU A 85 1.73 -6.06 14.76
CA LEU A 85 2.32 -7.38 14.95
C LEU A 85 1.79 -8.03 16.24
N PRO A 86 1.82 -9.37 16.36
CA PRO A 86 1.29 -10.07 17.54
C PRO A 86 1.94 -9.69 18.87
N ASN A 87 3.17 -9.20 18.84
CA ASN A 87 3.89 -8.70 20.02
C ASN A 87 3.53 -7.25 20.40
N GLY A 88 2.56 -6.64 19.72
CA GLY A 88 2.11 -5.28 19.97
C GLY A 88 2.81 -4.20 19.14
N ASP A 89 3.92 -4.51 18.48
CA ASP A 89 4.65 -3.53 17.67
C ASP A 89 3.81 -3.09 16.47
N VAL A 90 3.86 -1.80 16.18
CA VAL A 90 3.21 -1.23 15.00
C VAL A 90 4.27 -0.77 14.02
N VAL A 91 4.37 -1.44 12.88
CA VAL A 91 5.27 -1.05 11.79
C VAL A 91 4.59 -0.09 10.82
N LEU A 92 5.40 0.73 10.14
CA LEU A 92 4.94 1.81 9.30
C LEU A 92 3.89 1.40 8.25
N CYS A 93 4.13 0.32 7.50
CA CYS A 93 3.15 -0.21 6.55
C CYS A 93 3.48 -1.62 6.07
N CYS A 94 2.58 -2.20 5.25
CA CYS A 94 2.77 -3.52 4.65
C CYS A 94 3.98 -3.66 3.70
N MET A 95 4.68 -2.57 3.38
CA MET A 95 5.93 -2.61 2.62
C MET A 95 7.16 -2.74 3.53
N ASP A 96 7.01 -2.57 4.84
CA ASP A 96 8.09 -2.56 5.83
C ASP A 96 8.33 -3.94 6.46
N PHE A 97 8.63 -4.94 5.62
CA PHE A 97 8.84 -6.32 6.05
C PHE A 97 10.06 -6.49 6.96
N GLY A 98 11.09 -5.68 6.74
CA GLY A 98 12.29 -5.66 7.58
C GLY A 98 12.11 -4.88 8.89
N MET A 99 10.89 -4.42 9.20
CA MET A 99 10.56 -3.64 10.40
C MET A 99 11.49 -2.43 10.61
N LYS A 100 11.88 -1.75 9.53
CA LYS A 100 12.80 -0.62 9.57
C LYS A 100 12.23 0.57 10.33
N HIS A 101 10.91 0.74 10.29
CA HIS A 101 10.19 1.85 10.92
C HIS A 101 9.09 1.32 11.85
N VAL A 102 9.50 0.79 13.00
CA VAL A 102 8.59 0.54 14.14
C VAL A 102 8.20 1.89 14.73
N LEU A 103 6.89 2.16 14.79
CA LEU A 103 6.35 3.44 15.25
C LEU A 103 6.10 3.48 16.76
N GLY A 104 5.95 2.32 17.38
CA GLY A 104 5.65 2.15 18.79
C GLY A 104 5.02 0.78 19.05
N ASN A 105 4.52 0.56 20.27
CA ASN A 105 3.92 -0.69 20.69
C ASN A 105 2.58 -0.43 21.42
N LEU A 106 1.49 -1.02 20.95
CA LEU A 106 0.14 -0.78 21.48
C LEU A 106 -0.16 -1.46 22.82
N LEU A 107 0.75 -2.29 23.34
CA LEU A 107 0.65 -2.82 24.70
C LEU A 107 1.03 -1.76 25.74
N VAL A 108 1.74 -0.71 25.34
CA VAL A 108 2.29 0.33 26.24
C VAL A 108 1.95 1.77 25.81
N SER A 109 1.26 1.97 24.69
CA SER A 109 1.00 3.29 24.11
C SER A 109 -0.32 3.31 23.33
N ASP A 110 -0.97 4.46 23.24
CA ASP A 110 -2.17 4.63 22.41
C ASP A 110 -1.82 4.78 20.92
N TYR A 111 -2.79 4.50 20.05
CA TYR A 111 -2.58 4.56 18.60
C TYR A 111 -2.29 5.97 18.06
N LEU A 112 -2.79 7.03 18.69
CA LEU A 112 -2.58 8.40 18.21
C LEU A 112 -1.15 8.88 18.48
N SER A 113 -0.55 8.44 19.58
CA SER A 113 0.84 8.78 19.94
C SER A 113 1.86 8.26 18.92
N LEU A 114 1.53 7.21 18.15
CA LEU A 114 2.36 6.72 17.03
C LEU A 114 2.67 7.82 16.00
N PHE A 115 1.79 8.82 15.85
CA PHE A 115 1.92 9.87 14.84
C PHE A 115 2.64 11.14 15.33
N SER A 116 2.93 11.22 16.63
CA SER A 116 3.80 12.24 17.23
C SER A 116 5.18 11.67 17.59
N GLY A 117 5.37 10.35 17.48
CA GLY A 117 6.63 9.68 17.75
C GLY A 117 7.78 10.08 16.80
N VAL A 118 9.01 9.99 17.31
CA VAL A 118 10.23 10.40 16.61
C VAL A 118 10.39 9.69 15.27
N GLU A 119 10.13 8.38 15.22
CA GLU A 119 10.31 7.59 13.99
C GLU A 119 9.28 7.97 12.91
N PHE A 120 8.02 8.22 13.30
CA PHE A 120 7.00 8.69 12.35
C PHE A 120 7.34 10.08 11.79
N LEU A 121 7.74 11.01 12.66
CA LEU A 121 8.13 12.36 12.26
C LEU A 121 9.36 12.35 11.34
N LYS A 122 10.34 11.48 11.63
CA LYS A 122 11.49 11.23 10.76
C LYS A 122 11.03 10.76 9.38
N VAL A 123 10.21 9.71 9.28
CA VAL A 123 9.71 9.23 7.98
C VAL A 123 8.96 10.33 7.24
N LYS A 124 8.05 11.03 7.91
CA LYS A 124 7.23 12.10 7.33
C LYS A 124 8.08 13.28 6.81
N GLY A 125 9.13 13.65 7.53
CA GLY A 125 10.07 14.71 7.12
C GLY A 125 10.88 14.33 5.88
N ASN A 126 11.48 13.14 5.89
CA ASN A 126 12.35 12.63 4.83
C ASN A 126 11.58 12.22 3.54
N LEU A 127 10.23 12.21 3.55
CA LEU A 127 9.45 12.14 2.31
C LEU A 127 9.52 13.45 1.49
N LYS A 128 9.59 14.59 2.19
CA LYS A 128 9.59 15.92 1.57
C LYS A 128 10.98 16.38 1.16
N GLN A 129 11.98 15.90 1.87
CA GLN A 129 13.37 16.29 1.74
C GLN A 129 14.13 15.02 1.36
N ASP A 130 14.81 15.02 0.21
CA ASP A 130 15.52 13.85 -0.38
C ASP A 130 16.78 13.42 0.41
N TYR A 131 16.78 13.62 1.71
CA TYR A 131 17.82 13.16 2.61
C TYR A 131 17.25 12.08 3.53
N GLY A 132 18.14 11.33 4.17
CA GLY A 132 17.78 10.33 5.18
C GLY A 132 17.52 8.93 4.64
N ASP A 133 17.94 7.94 5.42
CA ASP A 133 17.77 6.53 5.08
C ASP A 133 16.40 6.01 5.57
N ILE A 134 15.35 6.27 4.79
CA ILE A 134 14.01 5.72 5.02
C ILE A 134 13.66 4.65 3.98
N LEU A 135 12.95 3.61 4.42
CA LEU A 135 12.38 2.56 3.56
C LEU A 135 11.62 3.17 2.38
N CYS A 136 10.91 4.28 2.64
CA CYS A 136 10.06 4.91 1.65
C CYS A 136 10.83 5.30 0.39
N ASN A 137 12.12 5.63 0.44
CA ASN A 137 12.97 5.96 -0.72
C ASN A 137 13.01 4.85 -1.77
N ARG A 138 12.65 3.63 -1.38
CA ARG A 138 12.73 2.41 -2.19
C ARG A 138 11.36 1.77 -2.46
N CYS A 139 10.29 2.23 -1.81
CA CYS A 139 8.93 1.66 -1.87
C CYS A 139 8.08 1.90 -3.14
N ASP A 140 7.63 0.85 -3.82
CA ASP A 140 6.59 0.84 -4.88
C ASP A 140 5.45 1.89 -4.78
N GLY A 141 4.96 2.12 -3.55
CA GLY A 141 3.74 2.86 -3.24
C GLY A 141 3.88 4.37 -3.06
N PHE A 142 4.69 5.05 -3.87
CA PHE A 142 4.89 6.50 -3.79
C PHE A 142 3.96 7.30 -4.73
N SER A 143 3.76 8.58 -4.41
CA SER A 143 2.98 9.53 -5.21
C SER A 143 3.73 10.84 -5.37
N TYR A 144 3.99 11.32 -6.59
CA TYR A 144 4.52 12.67 -6.81
C TYR A 144 3.48 13.78 -6.59
N ASN A 145 2.21 13.41 -6.56
CA ASN A 145 1.14 14.33 -6.22
C ASN A 145 1.03 14.40 -4.69
N SER A 146 1.57 15.47 -4.11
CA SER A 146 1.13 16.03 -2.83
C SER A 146 -0.33 16.53 -2.90
N ILE A 147 -0.93 16.48 -4.09
CA ILE A 147 -2.34 16.74 -4.38
C ILE A 147 -3.20 15.55 -3.90
N LEU A 148 -3.24 15.38 -2.57
CA LEU A 148 -4.43 14.90 -1.90
C LEU A 148 -5.57 15.92 -1.98
N SER A 149 -5.38 17.10 -2.60
CA SER A 149 -6.41 18.12 -2.72
C SER A 149 -7.32 17.89 -3.94
N PHE A 150 -6.86 17.74 -5.19
CA PHE A 150 -7.79 17.73 -6.34
C PHE A 150 -8.64 16.46 -6.47
N ARG A 151 -8.15 15.24 -6.25
CA ARG A 151 -9.04 14.06 -6.33
C ARG A 151 -10.01 14.03 -5.17
N THR A 152 -9.57 14.36 -3.96
CA THR A 152 -10.44 14.44 -2.79
C THR A 152 -11.46 15.57 -2.93
N LEU A 153 -11.03 16.77 -3.36
CA LEU A 153 -11.88 17.93 -3.62
C LEU A 153 -12.82 17.67 -4.80
N PHE A 154 -12.36 17.01 -5.87
CA PHE A 154 -13.23 16.60 -6.98
C PHE A 154 -14.26 15.58 -6.53
N TYR A 155 -13.86 14.55 -5.77
CA TYR A 155 -14.81 13.61 -5.17
C TYR A 155 -15.79 14.31 -4.21
N PHE A 156 -15.33 15.30 -3.43
CA PHE A 156 -16.17 16.06 -2.49
C PHE A 156 -17.15 16.99 -3.22
N LEU A 157 -16.70 17.70 -4.25
CA LEU A 157 -17.50 18.64 -5.05
C LEU A 157 -18.49 17.92 -5.98
N VAL A 158 -18.10 16.77 -6.55
CA VAL A 158 -19.02 15.91 -7.31
C VAL A 158 -20.10 15.33 -6.39
N ARG A 159 -19.78 15.03 -5.12
CA ARG A 159 -20.77 14.59 -4.12
C ARG A 159 -21.70 15.71 -3.66
N LEU A 160 -21.26 16.97 -3.72
CA LEU A 160 -22.05 18.15 -3.35
C LEU A 160 -22.82 18.78 -4.54
N GLY A 161 -22.69 18.22 -5.76
CA GLY A 161 -23.48 18.64 -6.92
C GLY A 161 -23.14 20.03 -7.48
N ASP A 162 -22.08 20.69 -7.03
CA ASP A 162 -21.78 22.07 -7.44
C ASP A 162 -20.92 22.14 -8.70
N VAL A 163 -21.58 22.16 -9.86
CA VAL A 163 -20.97 22.24 -11.19
C VAL A 163 -20.27 23.58 -11.45
N ARG A 164 -20.55 24.66 -10.69
CA ARG A 164 -19.93 25.98 -10.90
C ARG A 164 -18.48 26.01 -10.41
N SER A 165 -18.19 25.29 -9.33
CA SER A 165 -16.84 25.15 -8.76
C SER A 165 -15.86 24.39 -9.69
N LEU A 166 -16.35 23.53 -10.57
CA LEU A 166 -15.55 22.78 -11.55
C LEU A 166 -14.91 23.67 -12.63
N ARG A 167 -15.57 24.76 -13.05
CA ARG A 167 -15.00 25.70 -14.04
C ARG A 167 -13.88 26.54 -13.45
N TYR A 168 -14.00 26.92 -12.17
CA TYR A 168 -12.95 27.64 -11.44
C TYR A 168 -11.70 26.76 -11.27
N LEU A 169 -11.89 25.51 -10.84
CA LEU A 169 -10.81 24.54 -10.69
C LEU A 169 -10.11 24.20 -12.02
N ARG A 170 -10.83 24.18 -13.14
CA ARG A 170 -10.24 24.00 -14.47
C ARG A 170 -9.33 25.18 -14.85
N ARG A 171 -9.67 26.42 -14.47
CA ARG A 171 -8.83 27.61 -14.72
C ARG A 171 -7.58 27.62 -13.85
N GLU A 172 -7.70 27.26 -12.57
CA GLU A 172 -6.55 27.16 -11.66
C GLU A 172 -5.62 25.98 -12.02
N ALA A 173 -6.15 24.83 -12.46
CA ALA A 173 -5.34 23.71 -12.94
C ALA A 173 -4.52 24.08 -14.21
N VAL A 174 -5.09 24.89 -15.12
CA VAL A 174 -4.36 25.38 -16.30
C VAL A 174 -3.27 26.39 -15.91
N ARG A 175 -3.51 27.27 -14.93
CA ARG A 175 -2.47 28.15 -14.36
C ARG A 175 -1.35 27.36 -13.68
N TYR A 176 -1.70 26.34 -12.88
CA TYR A 176 -0.72 25.51 -12.18
C TYR A 176 0.15 24.71 -13.16
N LEU A 177 -0.44 24.12 -14.22
CA LEU A 177 0.31 23.43 -15.28
C LEU A 177 1.24 24.35 -16.08
N SER A 178 0.94 25.65 -16.16
CA SER A 178 1.83 26.63 -16.80
C SER A 178 3.03 27.01 -15.94
N PHE A 179 2.96 26.83 -14.62
CA PHE A 179 4.06 27.09 -13.68
C PHE A 179 5.16 26.02 -13.72
N PHE A 180 4.83 24.77 -14.08
CA PHE A 180 5.78 23.66 -14.21
C PHE A 180 6.38 23.49 -15.61
N ARG A 181 6.16 24.47 -16.51
CA ARG A 181 6.70 24.49 -17.87
C ARG A 181 7.92 25.40 -18.06
N LYS A 182 8.54 25.86 -16.96
CA LYS A 182 9.83 26.56 -16.96
C LYS A 182 10.85 25.77 -16.15
#